data_AF-A0A5K0UU07-F1
#
_entry.id   AF-A0A5K0UU07-F1
#
_cell.length_a   1.000
_cell.length_b   1.000
_cell.length_c   1.000
_cell.angle_alpha   90.00
_cell.angle_beta   90.00
_cell.angle_gamma   90.00
#
_symmetry.space_group_name_H-M   'P 1'
#
loop_
_entity.id
_entity.type
_entity.pdbx_description
1 polymer ?
#
loop_
_entity_poly.entity_id
_entity_poly.type
_entity_poly.pdbx_seq_one_letter_code
_entity_poly.pdbx_strand_id
1 'polypeptide(L)' 'FLTGNCNGSFSYGYSSFKGKRASMEDFYETRVSDIDGQMVAFFGVFD' A
#
# COMPACT_ATOMS: atom_id res chain seq x y z
N PHE A 1 6.90 -6.37 16.84
CA PHE A 1 7.30 -7.26 15.74
C PHE A 1 6.42 -8.50 15.82
N LEU A 2 5.48 -8.63 14.89
CA LEU A 2 4.40 -9.62 14.93
C LEU A 2 4.92 -11.00 14.50
N THR A 3 5.66 -11.66 15.38
CA THR A 3 6.00 -13.08 15.25
C THR A 3 4.94 -13.91 15.97
N GLY A 4 3.97 -14.45 15.24
CA GLY A 4 3.01 -15.39 15.82
C GLY A 4 1.87 -15.73 14.89
N ASN A 5 2.06 -16.72 14.01
CA ASN A 5 1.10 -17.66 13.40
C ASN A 5 -0.34 -17.19 13.04
N CYS A 6 -0.61 -15.90 12.92
CA CYS A 6 -1.78 -15.36 12.28
C CYS A 6 -1.32 -14.83 10.92
N ASN A 7 -1.73 -15.49 9.83
CA ASN A 7 -1.67 -14.92 8.49
C ASN A 7 -2.64 -13.73 8.45
N GLY A 8 -2.30 -12.63 9.13
CA GLY A 8 -3.14 -11.45 9.26
C GLY A 8 -3.33 -10.80 7.91
N SER A 9 -4.55 -10.85 7.36
CA SER A 9 -4.85 -10.26 6.06
C SER A 9 -4.72 -8.74 6.09
N PHE A 10 -4.01 -8.16 5.13
CA PHE A 10 -4.04 -6.71 4.90
C PHE A 10 -5.25 -6.35 4.03
N SER A 11 -6.04 -5.40 4.52
CA SER A 11 -7.07 -4.72 3.73
C SER A 11 -6.64 -3.28 3.51
N TYR A 12 -6.70 -2.79 2.27
CA TYR A 12 -6.31 -1.42 1.96
C TYR A 12 -7.17 -0.82 0.86
N GLY A 13 -7.16 0.51 0.81
CA GLY A 13 -7.77 1.32 -0.24
C GLY A 13 -6.98 2.60 -0.42
N TYR A 14 -7.06 3.17 -1.63
CA TYR A 14 -6.38 4.43 -1.97
C TYR A 14 -7.35 5.36 -2.67
N SER A 15 -7.20 6.65 -2.40
CA SER A 15 -7.89 7.73 -3.11
C SER A 15 -6.93 8.90 -3.23
N SER A 16 -6.87 9.49 -4.42
CA SER A 16 -6.28 10.81 -4.60
C SER A 16 -7.21 11.69 -5.43
N PHE A 17 -7.00 13.00 -5.30
CA PHE A 17 -7.82 14.03 -5.89
C PHE A 17 -6.95 15.16 -6.45
N LYS A 18 -6.99 15.33 -7.78
CA LYS A 18 -6.24 16.37 -8.50
C LYS A 18 -6.51 17.81 -7.99
N GLY A 19 -7.70 18.06 -7.46
CA GLY A 19 -8.14 19.40 -7.11
C GLY A 19 -8.14 20.35 -8.32
N LYS A 20 -7.62 21.56 -8.11
CA LYS A 20 -7.58 22.64 -9.12
C LYS A 20 -6.35 22.60 -10.03
N ARG A 21 -5.44 21.62 -9.85
CA ARG A 21 -4.22 21.51 -10.67
C ARG A 21 -4.59 21.16 -12.12
N ALA A 22 -3.78 21.65 -13.07
CA ALA A 22 -3.98 21.36 -14.49
C ALA A 22 -3.84 19.85 -14.76
N SER A 23 -2.75 19.28 -14.27
CA SER A 23 -2.41 17.85 -14.26
C SER A 23 -2.58 17.23 -12.87
N MET A 24 -2.71 15.90 -12.85
CA MET A 24 -2.55 15.09 -11.64
C MET A 24 -1.18 14.44 -11.71
N GLU A 25 -0.31 14.77 -10.76
CA GLU A 25 1.07 14.29 -10.71
C GLU A 25 1.28 13.26 -9.60
N ASP A 26 0.35 13.18 -8.64
CA ASP A 26 0.34 12.15 -7.61
C ASP A 26 0.41 10.73 -8.20
N PHE A 27 1.39 9.96 -7.74
CA PHE A 27 1.51 8.53 -7.98
C PHE A 27 1.37 7.75 -6.69
N TYR A 28 0.86 6.52 -6.80
CA TYR A 28 0.82 5.60 -5.67
C TYR A 28 1.25 4.21 -6.12
N GLU A 29 1.82 3.48 -5.19
CA GLU A 29 2.18 2.08 -5.38
C GLU A 29 1.78 1.30 -4.13
N THR A 30 1.07 0.19 -4.33
CA THR A 30 0.70 -0.72 -3.25
C THR A 30 1.05 -2.13 -3.67
N ARG A 31 1.77 -2.86 -2.82
CA ARG A 31 2.12 -4.26 -3.05
C ARG A 31 1.95 -5.03 -1.76
N VAL A 32 1.29 -6.18 -1.84
CA VAL A 32 1.22 -7.17 -0.76
C VAL A 32 1.79 -8.47 -1.31
N SER A 33 2.69 -9.09 -0.57
CA SER A 33 3.36 -10.33 -0.99
C SER A 33 3.60 -11.22 0.21
N ASP A 34 3.56 -12.53 -0.02
CA ASP A 34 4.04 -13.52 0.94
C ASP A 34 5.53 -13.80 0.62
N ILE A 35 6.40 -13.58 1.59
CA ILE A 35 7.84 -13.83 1.49
C ILE A 35 8.20 -14.77 2.64
N ASP A 36 8.56 -16.00 2.29
CA ASP A 36 8.94 -17.07 3.24
C ASP A 36 7.87 -17.34 4.33
N GLY A 37 6.59 -17.31 3.96
CA GLY A 37 5.46 -17.50 4.89
C GLY A 37 5.18 -16.29 5.77
N GLN A 38 5.84 -15.16 5.51
CA GLN A 38 5.55 -13.88 6.14
C GLN A 38 4.87 -12.95 5.13
N MET A 39 3.69 -12.45 5.51
CA MET A 39 3.03 -11.42 4.73
C MET A 39 3.75 -10.07 4.89
N VAL A 40 4.16 -9.48 3.78
CA VAL A 40 4.85 -8.20 3.70
C VAL A 40 4.07 -7.27 2.79
N ALA A 41 3.89 -6.02 3.22
CA ALA A 41 3.17 -5.01 2.45
C ALA A 41 4.02 -3.75 2.27
N PHE A 42 3.95 -3.16 1.09
CA PHE A 42 4.55 -1.89 0.70
C PHE A 42 3.45 -0.92 0.26
N PHE A 43 3.49 0.29 0.81
CA PHE A 43 2.59 1.38 0.47
C PHE A 43 3.43 2.63 0.22
N GLY A 44 3.46 3.09 -1.03
CA GLY A 44 4.16 4.28 -1.48
C GLY A 44 3.17 5.31 -2.03
N VAL A 45 3.36 6.57 -1.66
CA VAL A 45 2.64 7.72 -2.23
C VAL A 45 3.70 8.76 -2.58
N PHE A 46 3.61 9.28 -3.80
CA PHE A 46 4.54 10.22 -4.41
C PHE A 46 3.71 11.40 -4.95
N ASP A 47 4.19 12.63 -4.79
CA ASP A 47 3.63 13.83 -5.45
C ASP A 47 4.11 13.92 -6.89
#